data_AF-A0A524QL15-F1
#
_entry.id   AF-A0A524QL15-F1
#
_cell.length_a   1.000
_cell.length_b   1.000
_cell.length_c   1.000
_cell.angle_alpha   90.00
_cell.angle_beta   90.00
_cell.angle_gamma   90.00
#
_symmetry.space_group_name_H-M   'P 1'
#
loop_
_entity.id
_entity.type
_entity.pdbx_description
1 polymer ?
#
loop_
_entity_poly.entity_id
_entity_poly.type
_entity_poly.pdbx_seq_one_letter_code
_entity_poly.pdbx_strand_id
1 'polypeptide(L)' 'MFEIRSSNRPRLPAFLVEQAFMTNAEDEEKLADPLFRQDMAQKIYEGI' A
#
# COMPACT_ATOMS: atom_id res chain seq x y z
N MET A 1 -6.94 -11.06 11.95
CA MET A 1 -6.53 -11.72 10.69
C MET A 1 -7.32 -11.05 9.58
N PHE A 2 -6.69 -10.24 8.74
CA PHE A 2 -7.36 -9.63 7.59
C PHE A 2 -7.47 -10.67 6.48
N GLU A 3 -8.68 -11.04 6.08
CA GLU A 3 -8.89 -11.90 4.92
C GLU A 3 -8.90 -11.05 3.65
N ILE A 4 -7.88 -11.20 2.81
CA ILE A 4 -7.87 -10.59 1.48
C ILE A 4 -8.76 -11.45 0.56
N ARG A 5 -10.00 -11.02 0.36
CA ARG A 5 -10.91 -11.59 -0.63
C ARG A 5 -10.93 -10.72 -1.88
N SER A 6 -10.08 -11.05 -2.85
CA SER A 6 -10.27 -10.55 -4.21
C SER A 6 -11.48 -11.24 -4.84
N SER A 7 -12.40 -10.49 -5.45
CA SER A 7 -13.56 -11.05 -6.18
C SER A 7 -13.15 -11.94 -7.37
N ASN A 8 -11.89 -11.84 -7.79
CA ASN A 8 -11.25 -12.71 -8.79
C ASN A 8 -10.03 -13.40 -8.21
N ARG A 9 -9.87 -14.71 -8.42
CA ARG A 9 -8.58 -15.37 -8.19
C ARG A 9 -7.59 -14.81 -9.21
N PRO A 10 -6.47 -14.20 -8.77
CA PRO A 10 -5.52 -13.63 -9.70
C PRO A 10 -4.87 -14.77 -10.51
N ARG A 11 -4.87 -14.65 -11.84
CA ARG A 11 -4.22 -15.60 -12.75
C ARG A 11 -2.70 -15.35 -12.88
N LEU A 12 -2.21 -14.28 -12.26
CA LEU A 12 -0.82 -13.83 -12.22
C LEU A 12 -0.41 -13.58 -10.75
N PRO A 13 0.89 -13.53 -10.42
CA PRO A 13 1.32 -13.13 -9.08
C PRO A 13 0.72 -11.77 -8.72
N ALA A 14 0.06 -11.70 -7.57
CA ALA A 14 -0.57 -10.49 -7.08
C ALA A 14 -0.32 -10.35 -5.59
N PHE A 15 -0.03 -9.13 -5.17
CA PHE A 15 0.16 -8.73 -3.78
C PHE A 15 -0.65 -7.48 -3.51
N LEU A 16 -1.11 -7.33 -2.27
CA LEU A 16 -1.73 -6.11 -1.77
C LEU A 16 -0.75 -5.48 -0.78
N VAL A 17 -0.47 -4.19 -0.96
CA VAL A 17 0.40 -3.42 -0.05
C VAL A 17 -0.46 -2.35 0.60
N GLU A 18 -0.63 -2.45 1.92
CA GLU A 18 -1.19 -1.38 2.72
C GLU A 18 -0.10 -0.34 2.97
N GLN A 19 -0.18 0.81 2.31
CA GLN A 19 0.83 1.87 2.41
C GLN A 19 0.86 2.57 3.78
N ALA A 20 -0.29 2.62 4.48
CA ALA A 20 -0.48 3.17 5.82
C ALA A 20 -1.89 2.84 6.35
N PHE A 21 -2.17 3.02 7.64
CA PHE A 21 -3.50 2.83 8.21
C PHE A 21 -4.19 4.17 8.54
N MET A 22 -5.29 4.50 7.85
CA MET A 22 -6.04 5.76 8.09
C MET A 22 -6.65 5.88 9.50
N THR A 23 -6.71 4.79 10.27
CA THR A 23 -7.15 4.82 11.67
C THR A 23 -6.09 5.40 12.61
N ASN A 24 -4.88 5.67 12.11
CA ASN A 24 -3.80 6.32 12.83
C ASN A 24 -3.58 7.72 12.23
N ALA A 25 -3.68 8.75 13.07
CA ALA A 25 -3.54 10.15 12.64
C ALA A 25 -2.16 10.47 12.04
N GLU A 26 -1.09 9.87 12.56
CA GLU A 26 0.27 10.06 12.02
C GLU A 26 0.41 9.48 10.61
N ASP A 27 -0.25 8.36 10.36
CA ASP A 27 -0.28 7.71 9.05
C ASP A 27 -1.09 8.54 8.05
N GLU A 28 -2.21 9.14 8.47
CA GLU A 28 -3.01 10.03 7.64
C GLU A 28 -2.23 11.29 7.22
N GLU A 29 -1.48 11.89 8.14
CA GLU A 29 -0.60 13.03 7.84
C GLU A 29 0.50 12.66 6.83
N LYS A 30 1.14 11.50 6.99
CA LYS A 30 2.13 11.00 6.02
C LYS A 30 1.51 10.75 4.65
N LEU A 31 0.28 10.24 4.59
CA LEU A 31 -0.42 10.04 3.32
C LEU A 31 -0.74 11.35 2.60
N ALA A 32 -0.93 12.45 3.34
CA ALA A 32 -1.13 13.76 2.75
C ALA A 32 0.16 14.32 2.10
N ASP A 33 1.34 13.92 2.56
CA ASP A 33 2.63 14.37 2.04
C ASP A 33 2.96 13.77 0.65
N PRO A 34 3.08 14.58 -0.43
CA PRO A 34 3.47 14.08 -1.74
C PRO A 34 4.86 13.45 -1.80
N LEU A 35 5.82 13.88 -0.96
CA LEU A 35 7.17 13.31 -0.94
C LEU A 35 7.16 11.90 -0.35
N PHE A 36 6.39 11.69 0.72
CA PHE A 36 6.18 10.36 1.29
C PHE A 36 5.57 9.39 0.26
N ARG A 37 4.55 9.83 -0.49
CA ARG A 37 3.94 9.00 -1.55
C ARG A 37 4.94 8.66 -2.67
N GLN A 38 5.80 9.59 -3.04
CA GLN A 38 6.83 9.36 -4.05
C GLN A 38 7.89 8.36 -3.57
N ASP A 39 8.34 8.48 -2.32
CA ASP A 39 9.29 7.55 -1.71
C ASP A 39 8.72 6.13 -1.60
N MET A 40 7.43 5.99 -1.25
CA MET A 40 6.74 4.71 -1.26
C MET A 40 6.68 4.09 -2.66
N ALA A 41 6.36 4.89 -3.69
CA ALA A 41 6.35 4.41 -5.07
C ALA A 41 7.75 3.93 -5.52
N GLN A 42 8.81 4.65 -5.13
CA GLN A 42 10.19 4.26 -5.42
C GLN A 42 10.54 2.90 -4.80
N LYS A 43 10.20 2.69 -3.52
CA LYS A 43 10.46 1.42 -2.83
C LYS A 43 9.69 0.25 -3.42
N ILE A 44 8.45 0.47 -3.87
CA ILE A 44 7.67 -0.55 -4.58
C ILE A 44 8.35 -0.91 -5.90
N TYR A 45 8.81 0.10 -6.66
CA TYR A 45 9.50 -0.12 -7.92
C TYR A 45 10.82 -0.89 -7.74
N GLU A 46 11.60 -0.58 -6.70
CA GLU A 46 12.85 -1.28 -6.37
C GLU A 46 12.63 -2.73 -5.89
N GLY A 47 11.44 -3.04 -5.37
CA GLY A 47 11.09 -4.37 -4.87
C GLY A 47 10.47 -5.32 -5.91
N ILE A 48 10.20 -4.83 -7.12
CA ILE A 48 9.74 -5.63 -8.28
C ILE A 48 10.95 -6.20 -9.02
#